data_AF-A0A2D7SF28-F1
#
_entry.id   AF-A0A2D7SF28-F1
#
_cell.length_a   1.000
_cell.length_b   1.000
_cell.length_c   1.000
_cell.angle_alpha   90.00
_cell.angle_beta   90.00
_cell.angle_gamma   90.00
#
_symmetry.space_group_name_H-M   'P 1'
#
loop_
_entity.id
_entity.type
_entity.pdbx_description
1 polymer ?
#
loop_
_entity_poly.entity_id
_entity_poly.type
_entity_poly.pdbx_seq_one_letter_code
_entity_poly.pdbx_strand_id
1 'polypeptide(L)'
;AFAIASQFATRNAAHEVKIIELIKGLTDKPITASHQLSSKLNGPRRALTAVLNARLIGIIDQLISRCEITLSRMSINAPLMVVRGDGALISSSEAREKPIETILSGPAASIVGAKWMTDLTLGFVSDIGGTTTDVALLKDGRPALDPAGARVGNFRTMVEAVAVRTTGLGGDSQVHFLSEGLKGGLHLGPKRLVPISLLAHQEPQIHDILDEQLRTSAPGEYDGKFVRLISNPVEHSLTSRDIKVLSRIERNSKPLKSVIQTRIEIKSLERLVSRGIAQVSGVTPSDASHVLKNMTTWDGEAAEKAITLFGRRRKGSGDLLTETAEDLSRMIIAQLHRQTALFLLESAFHEEDKFNQPAEELANNILMFEGLTGHKNIVKIDTGLNLPVVALGASSGSYYPAIGDLLKCDMILPKHSDVANAIGAVVGRITMRVQGSITSPSEGQFRVHFPHGPKDFLNEEKALTSLENFLLDKAINKARGSGAEDIVTKVFRDIKKAKAEARHVFVEAILTVEASGRPRISEKI
;
A
#
# COMPACT_ATOMS: atom_id res chain seq x y z
N ALA A 1 -23.20 0.77 -11.49
CA ALA A 1 -22.29 1.29 -12.52
C ALA A 1 -22.15 0.26 -13.65
N PHE A 2 -21.79 0.69 -14.84
CA PHE A 2 -21.51 -0.15 -16.01
C PHE A 2 -20.03 -0.04 -16.38
N ALA A 3 -19.47 -1.12 -16.93
CA ALA A 3 -18.12 -1.14 -17.49
C ALA A 3 -18.22 -1.54 -18.97
N ILE A 4 -17.58 -0.76 -19.84
CA ILE A 4 -17.54 -0.98 -21.29
C ILE A 4 -16.08 -1.23 -21.69
N ALA A 5 -15.84 -2.31 -22.42
CA ALA A 5 -14.54 -2.60 -23.00
C ALA A 5 -14.71 -3.23 -24.38
N SER A 6 -14.19 -2.59 -25.41
CA SER A 6 -14.11 -3.17 -26.76
C SER A 6 -12.67 -3.44 -27.16
N GLN A 7 -12.52 -4.39 -28.10
CA GLN A 7 -11.23 -4.66 -28.73
C GLN A 7 -10.73 -3.42 -29.46
N PHE A 8 -9.42 -3.16 -29.37
CA PHE A 8 -8.73 -2.04 -30.04
C PHE A 8 -9.30 -0.64 -29.76
N ALA A 9 -10.06 -0.44 -28.68
CA ALA A 9 -10.56 0.89 -28.32
C ALA A 9 -9.46 1.93 -28.01
N THR A 10 -8.23 1.48 -27.76
CA THR A 10 -7.05 2.37 -27.65
C THR A 10 -6.61 2.96 -28.99
N ARG A 11 -7.01 2.33 -30.11
CA ARG A 11 -6.77 2.79 -31.48
C ARG A 11 -7.98 3.54 -32.04
N ASN A 12 -9.19 3.03 -31.76
CA ASN A 12 -10.44 3.67 -32.15
C ASN A 12 -11.51 3.47 -31.07
N ALA A 13 -11.80 4.52 -30.30
CA ALA A 13 -12.75 4.49 -29.20
C ALA A 13 -14.22 4.65 -29.62
N ALA A 14 -14.52 4.83 -30.91
CA ALA A 14 -15.86 5.21 -31.39
C ALA A 14 -16.98 4.27 -30.90
N HIS A 15 -16.72 2.96 -30.88
CA HIS A 15 -17.70 1.99 -30.37
C HIS A 15 -17.96 2.13 -28.87
N GLU A 16 -16.91 2.31 -28.06
CA GLU A 16 -17.10 2.55 -26.61
C GLU A 16 -17.87 3.85 -26.37
N VAL A 17 -17.52 4.93 -27.09
CA VAL A 17 -18.21 6.22 -27.00
C VAL A 17 -19.69 6.08 -27.35
N LYS A 18 -20.03 5.37 -28.43
CA LYS A 18 -21.42 5.20 -28.83
C LYS A 18 -22.23 4.41 -27.80
N ILE A 19 -21.64 3.40 -27.18
CA ILE A 19 -22.29 2.64 -26.10
C ILE A 19 -22.51 3.50 -24.85
N ILE A 20 -21.55 4.39 -24.51
CA ILE A 20 -21.73 5.34 -23.41
C ILE A 20 -22.97 6.21 -23.64
N GLU A 21 -23.11 6.80 -24.84
CA GLU A 21 -24.28 7.63 -25.19
C GLU A 21 -25.59 6.86 -25.02
N LEU A 22 -25.64 5.62 -25.52
CA LEU A 22 -26.83 4.78 -25.42
C LEU A 22 -27.19 4.46 -23.97
N ILE A 23 -26.21 4.08 -23.14
CA ILE A 23 -26.47 3.76 -21.73
C ILE A 23 -26.89 5.02 -20.95
N LYS A 24 -26.27 6.17 -21.22
CA LYS A 24 -26.66 7.46 -20.60
C LYS A 24 -28.12 7.81 -20.92
N GLY A 25 -28.63 7.46 -22.10
CA GLY A 25 -30.03 7.64 -22.46
C GLY A 25 -31.01 6.72 -21.72
N LEU A 26 -30.52 5.67 -21.04
CA LEU A 26 -31.34 4.66 -20.35
C LEU A 26 -31.26 4.75 -18.83
N THR A 27 -30.19 5.33 -18.26
CA THR A 27 -29.96 5.34 -16.81
C THR A 27 -28.88 6.35 -16.38
N ASP A 28 -29.05 6.93 -15.20
CA ASP A 28 -28.07 7.82 -14.55
C ASP A 28 -26.95 7.07 -13.81
N LYS A 29 -26.89 5.74 -13.94
CA LYS A 29 -25.85 4.94 -13.28
C LYS A 29 -24.48 5.29 -13.86
N PRO A 30 -23.41 5.35 -13.03
CA PRO A 30 -22.07 5.65 -13.52
C PRO A 30 -21.60 4.66 -14.59
N ILE A 31 -20.83 5.15 -15.57
CA ILE A 31 -20.31 4.36 -16.69
C ILE A 31 -18.80 4.53 -16.73
N THR A 32 -18.08 3.43 -16.84
CA THR A 32 -16.62 3.41 -17.08
C THR A 32 -16.34 2.82 -18.44
N ALA A 33 -15.54 3.49 -19.27
CA ALA A 33 -15.06 2.94 -20.52
C ALA A 33 -13.55 2.68 -20.47
N SER A 34 -13.13 1.52 -20.97
CA SER A 34 -11.76 1.06 -20.79
C SER A 34 -10.72 1.92 -21.54
N HIS A 35 -11.10 2.65 -22.60
CA HIS A 35 -10.20 3.59 -23.29
C HIS A 35 -9.91 4.86 -22.47
N GLN A 36 -10.77 5.20 -21.50
CA GLN A 36 -10.58 6.38 -20.63
C GLN A 36 -9.56 6.11 -19.52
N LEU A 37 -9.35 4.84 -19.17
CA LEU A 37 -8.45 4.41 -18.10
C LEU A 37 -7.03 4.08 -18.60
N SER A 38 -6.88 3.57 -19.82
CA SER A 38 -5.56 3.23 -20.36
C SER A 38 -5.51 3.26 -21.88
N SER A 39 -4.40 3.78 -22.41
CA SER A 39 -4.02 3.77 -23.82
C SER A 39 -3.19 2.54 -24.22
N LYS A 40 -2.72 1.74 -23.26
CA LYS A 40 -1.89 0.56 -23.51
C LYS A 40 -2.70 -0.59 -24.10
N LEU A 41 -2.08 -1.42 -24.92
CA LEU A 41 -2.69 -2.67 -25.42
C LEU A 41 -2.92 -3.67 -24.25
N ASN A 42 -3.60 -4.78 -24.53
CA ASN A 42 -4.10 -5.81 -23.57
C ASN A 42 -5.59 -5.65 -23.21
N GLY A 43 -6.44 -6.16 -24.11
CA GLY A 43 -7.92 -6.12 -23.99
C GLY A 43 -8.46 -6.73 -22.70
N PRO A 44 -8.09 -7.97 -22.32
CA PRO A 44 -8.56 -8.60 -21.09
C PRO A 44 -8.22 -7.79 -19.83
N ARG A 45 -6.97 -7.30 -19.72
CA ARG A 45 -6.53 -6.51 -18.56
C ARG A 45 -7.22 -5.14 -18.50
N ARG A 46 -7.49 -4.52 -19.65
CA ARG A 46 -8.29 -3.29 -19.75
C ARG A 46 -9.74 -3.50 -19.31
N ALA A 47 -10.38 -4.58 -19.77
CA ALA A 47 -11.73 -4.92 -19.36
C ALA A 47 -11.82 -5.15 -17.85
N LEU A 48 -10.86 -5.88 -17.28
CA LEU A 48 -10.76 -6.09 -15.84
C LEU A 48 -10.61 -4.78 -15.07
N THR A 49 -9.73 -3.88 -15.55
CA THR A 49 -9.52 -2.56 -14.92
C THR A 49 -10.79 -1.72 -14.96
N ALA A 50 -11.54 -1.74 -16.07
CA ALA A 50 -12.81 -1.03 -16.20
C ALA A 50 -13.87 -1.57 -15.22
N VAL A 51 -13.95 -2.90 -15.05
CA VAL A 51 -14.85 -3.53 -14.08
C VAL A 51 -14.48 -3.13 -12.65
N LEU A 52 -13.20 -3.21 -12.29
CA LEU A 52 -12.75 -2.83 -10.94
C LEU A 52 -13.03 -1.36 -10.65
N ASN A 53 -12.76 -0.45 -11.59
CA ASN A 53 -13.10 0.96 -11.46
C ASN A 53 -14.59 1.17 -11.22
N ALA A 54 -15.44 0.58 -12.06
CA ALA A 54 -16.89 0.69 -11.94
C ALA A 54 -17.43 0.20 -10.59
N ARG A 55 -16.81 -0.83 -9.98
CA ARG A 55 -17.18 -1.31 -8.64
C ARG A 55 -16.79 -0.35 -7.52
N LEU A 56 -15.75 0.47 -7.72
CA LEU A 56 -15.25 1.41 -6.72
C LEU A 56 -15.98 2.76 -6.73
N ILE A 57 -16.60 3.16 -7.85
CA ILE A 57 -17.24 4.48 -8.00
C ILE A 57 -18.17 4.78 -6.83
N GLY A 58 -19.10 3.89 -6.50
CA GLY A 58 -20.08 4.16 -5.43
C GLY A 58 -19.45 4.32 -4.04
N ILE A 59 -18.35 3.63 -3.76
CA ILE A 59 -17.65 3.69 -2.47
C ILE A 59 -16.89 5.01 -2.36
N ILE A 60 -16.15 5.37 -3.41
CA ILE A 60 -15.36 6.61 -3.43
C ILE A 60 -16.25 7.84 -3.50
N ASP A 61 -17.35 7.79 -4.24
CA ASP A 61 -18.35 8.85 -4.30
C ASP A 61 -18.93 9.17 -2.90
N GLN A 62 -19.26 8.13 -2.12
CA GLN A 62 -19.72 8.31 -0.74
C GLN A 62 -18.64 8.91 0.17
N LEU A 63 -17.39 8.46 0.05
CA LEU A 63 -16.27 8.99 0.84
C LEU A 63 -16.05 10.47 0.54
N ILE A 64 -15.90 10.82 -0.74
CA ILE A 64 -15.64 12.20 -1.17
C ILE A 64 -16.81 13.11 -0.78
N SER A 65 -18.05 12.68 -0.96
CA SER A 65 -19.22 13.48 -0.58
C SER A 65 -19.25 13.77 0.92
N ARG A 66 -18.89 12.80 1.77
CA ARG A 66 -18.80 13.01 3.21
C ARG A 66 -17.66 13.98 3.57
N CYS A 67 -16.52 13.89 2.89
CA CYS A 67 -15.42 14.85 3.06
C CYS A 67 -15.86 16.26 2.69
N GLU A 68 -16.47 16.46 1.52
CA GLU A 68 -16.96 17.77 1.05
C GLU A 68 -18.00 18.38 2.00
N ILE A 69 -18.97 17.58 2.48
CA ILE A 69 -19.94 18.03 3.49
C ILE A 69 -19.23 18.45 4.79
N THR A 70 -18.21 17.71 5.22
CA THR A 70 -17.46 18.02 6.45
C THR A 70 -16.65 19.31 6.29
N LEU A 71 -15.95 19.48 5.17
CA LEU A 71 -15.21 20.71 4.86
C LEU A 71 -16.15 21.93 4.82
N SER A 72 -17.32 21.79 4.18
CA SER A 72 -18.34 22.85 4.15
C SER A 72 -18.85 23.21 5.55
N ARG A 73 -19.13 22.23 6.41
CA ARG A 73 -19.52 22.47 7.82
C ARG A 73 -18.42 23.18 8.62
N MET A 74 -17.16 22.93 8.28
CA MET A 74 -16.00 23.59 8.90
C MET A 74 -15.66 24.94 8.25
N SER A 75 -16.45 25.41 7.26
CA SER A 75 -16.20 26.63 6.48
C SER A 75 -14.83 26.65 5.78
N ILE A 76 -14.35 25.48 5.35
CA ILE A 76 -13.10 25.33 4.60
C ILE A 76 -13.41 25.41 3.10
N ASN A 77 -12.96 26.49 2.45
CA ASN A 77 -13.21 26.78 1.02
C ASN A 77 -12.05 26.35 0.08
N ALA A 78 -11.31 25.32 0.46
CA ALA A 78 -10.18 24.80 -0.33
C ALA A 78 -10.62 23.68 -1.29
N PRO A 79 -10.02 23.57 -2.49
CA PRO A 79 -10.26 22.42 -3.38
C PRO A 79 -9.89 21.09 -2.70
N LEU A 80 -10.80 20.11 -2.76
CA LEU A 80 -10.51 18.76 -2.29
C LEU A 80 -9.72 18.00 -3.36
N MET A 81 -8.47 17.65 -3.03
CA MET A 81 -7.57 16.88 -3.87
C MET A 81 -7.41 15.46 -3.34
N VAL A 82 -7.16 14.50 -4.23
CA VAL A 82 -6.94 13.09 -3.91
C VAL A 82 -5.60 12.64 -4.47
N VAL A 83 -4.84 11.89 -3.67
CA VAL A 83 -3.55 11.32 -4.10
C VAL A 83 -3.82 10.05 -4.91
N ARG A 84 -3.12 9.89 -6.03
CA ARG A 84 -3.11 8.68 -6.85
C ARG A 84 -2.05 7.68 -6.40
N GLY A 85 -2.14 6.46 -6.90
CA GLY A 85 -1.18 5.39 -6.68
C GLY A 85 0.23 5.67 -7.19
N ASP A 86 0.45 6.71 -7.99
CA ASP A 86 1.77 7.16 -8.44
C ASP A 86 2.28 8.41 -7.70
N GLY A 87 1.53 8.90 -6.71
CA GLY A 87 1.87 10.07 -5.89
C GLY A 87 1.43 11.41 -6.50
N ALA A 88 0.84 11.40 -7.71
CA ALA A 88 0.26 12.61 -8.29
C ALA A 88 -1.07 12.98 -7.61
N LEU A 89 -1.42 14.26 -7.65
CA LEU A 89 -2.73 14.75 -7.21
C LEU A 89 -3.72 14.80 -8.37
N ILE A 90 -4.97 14.45 -8.09
CA ILE A 90 -6.13 14.65 -8.96
C ILE A 90 -7.25 15.34 -8.19
N SER A 91 -8.18 15.97 -8.90
CA SER A 91 -9.34 16.59 -8.27
C SER A 91 -10.29 15.53 -7.69
N SER A 92 -11.16 15.94 -6.76
CA SER A 92 -12.23 15.07 -6.26
C SER A 92 -13.16 14.59 -7.38
N SER A 93 -13.43 15.42 -8.40
CA SER A 93 -14.23 15.04 -9.57
C SER A 93 -13.58 13.94 -10.40
N GLU A 94 -12.27 14.03 -10.68
CA GLU A 94 -11.55 12.98 -11.40
C GLU A 94 -11.46 11.69 -10.59
N ALA A 95 -11.28 11.79 -9.27
CA ALA A 95 -11.25 10.62 -8.39
C ALA A 95 -12.61 9.88 -8.35
N ARG A 96 -13.74 10.59 -8.54
CA ARG A 96 -15.07 9.95 -8.69
C ARG A 96 -15.22 9.21 -10.03
N GLU A 97 -14.61 9.72 -11.10
CA GLU A 97 -14.63 9.07 -12.41
C GLU A 97 -13.69 7.86 -12.48
N LYS A 98 -12.51 7.98 -11.87
CA LYS A 98 -11.40 7.01 -11.95
C LYS A 98 -10.86 6.58 -10.59
N PRO A 99 -11.72 6.09 -9.67
CA PRO A 99 -11.29 5.66 -8.33
C PRO A 99 -10.23 4.56 -8.34
N ILE A 100 -10.12 3.77 -9.41
CA ILE A 100 -9.07 2.75 -9.53
C ILE A 100 -7.65 3.36 -9.47
N GLU A 101 -7.48 4.62 -9.87
CA GLU A 101 -6.18 5.30 -9.84
C GLU A 101 -5.72 5.66 -8.42
N THR A 102 -6.58 5.55 -7.40
CA THR A 102 -6.24 5.88 -6.00
C THR A 102 -5.72 4.68 -5.19
N ILE A 103 -5.60 3.51 -5.82
CA ILE A 103 -5.05 2.31 -5.20
C ILE A 103 -3.56 2.54 -4.89
N LEU A 104 -3.10 2.17 -3.70
CA LEU A 104 -1.73 2.42 -3.21
C LEU A 104 -1.37 3.91 -3.04
N SER A 105 -2.37 4.80 -2.95
CA SER A 105 -2.15 6.24 -2.73
C SER A 105 -1.46 6.58 -1.41
N GLY A 106 -1.71 5.82 -0.34
CA GLY A 106 -1.06 5.99 0.96
C GLY A 106 0.47 5.83 0.87
N PRO A 107 0.97 4.65 0.47
CA PRO A 107 2.41 4.44 0.26
C PRO A 107 3.02 5.42 -0.74
N ALA A 108 2.32 5.73 -1.83
CA ALA A 108 2.78 6.71 -2.81
C ALA A 108 2.97 8.11 -2.18
N ALA A 109 2.03 8.54 -1.34
CA ALA A 109 2.13 9.78 -0.59
C ALA A 109 3.32 9.75 0.38
N SER A 110 3.51 8.65 1.13
CA SER A 110 4.65 8.49 2.05
C SER A 110 6.00 8.66 1.33
N ILE A 111 6.15 8.09 0.12
CA ILE A 111 7.38 8.25 -0.68
C ILE A 111 7.58 9.70 -1.14
N VAL A 112 6.53 10.37 -1.59
CA VAL A 112 6.58 11.80 -1.95
C VAL A 112 6.97 12.64 -0.74
N GLY A 113 6.40 12.35 0.43
CA GLY A 113 6.75 12.98 1.70
C GLY A 113 8.21 12.74 2.10
N ALA A 114 8.69 11.50 2.00
CA ALA A 114 10.09 11.14 2.26
C ALA A 114 11.06 11.96 1.40
N LYS A 115 10.81 12.04 0.09
CA LYS A 115 11.64 12.85 -0.82
C LYS A 115 11.67 14.31 -0.40
N TRP A 116 10.51 14.86 -0.01
CA TRP A 116 10.42 16.27 0.39
C TRP A 116 11.14 16.55 1.71
N MET A 117 11.06 15.63 2.68
CA MET A 117 11.68 15.82 4.00
C MET A 117 13.20 15.58 4.02
N THR A 118 13.72 14.73 3.15
CA THR A 118 15.13 14.28 3.20
C THR A 118 15.96 14.70 2.00
N ASP A 119 15.33 15.22 0.96
CA ASP A 119 15.90 15.47 -0.35
C ASP A 119 16.57 14.27 -1.05
N LEU A 120 16.46 13.06 -0.50
CA LEU A 120 17.08 11.85 -1.03
C LEU A 120 16.70 11.60 -2.50
N THR A 121 17.67 11.24 -3.35
CA THR A 121 17.40 10.91 -4.76
C THR A 121 17.46 9.42 -5.06
N LEU A 122 18.23 8.67 -4.26
CA LEU A 122 18.39 7.23 -4.38
C LEU A 122 18.42 6.58 -3.00
N GLY A 123 17.49 5.65 -2.75
CA GLY A 123 17.46 4.86 -1.53
C GLY A 123 16.08 4.28 -1.28
N PHE A 124 15.93 3.51 -0.20
CA PHE A 124 14.64 2.92 0.15
C PHE A 124 13.82 3.88 1.01
N VAL A 125 12.50 3.83 0.85
CA VAL A 125 11.55 4.39 1.79
C VAL A 125 10.83 3.21 2.43
N SER A 126 10.83 3.15 3.76
CA SER A 126 10.19 2.10 4.53
C SER A 126 9.24 2.72 5.55
N ASP A 127 7.94 2.50 5.36
CA ASP A 127 6.87 3.04 6.20
C ASP A 127 6.26 1.93 7.03
N ILE A 128 6.55 1.91 8.34
CA ILE A 128 5.99 0.96 9.28
C ILE A 128 4.79 1.56 10.01
N GLY A 129 3.61 1.01 9.74
CA GLY A 129 2.39 1.32 10.47
C GLY A 129 2.11 0.33 11.60
N GLY A 130 0.89 0.40 12.14
CA GLY A 130 0.38 -0.63 13.04
C GLY A 130 0.16 -1.97 12.31
N THR A 131 -0.35 -1.95 11.08
CA THR A 131 -0.74 -3.20 10.39
C THR A 131 0.27 -3.72 9.38
N THR A 132 0.94 -2.83 8.65
CA THR A 132 1.78 -3.17 7.51
C THR A 132 3.07 -2.39 7.52
N THR A 133 4.07 -2.93 6.82
CA THR A 133 5.28 -2.23 6.44
C THR A 133 5.32 -2.15 4.92
N ASP A 134 5.43 -0.94 4.39
CA ASP A 134 5.53 -0.66 2.96
C ASP A 134 6.96 -0.25 2.62
N VAL A 135 7.57 -0.89 1.63
CA VAL A 135 8.93 -0.61 1.14
C VAL A 135 8.89 -0.26 -0.34
N ALA A 136 9.53 0.85 -0.70
CA ALA A 136 9.70 1.26 -2.09
C ALA A 136 11.11 1.80 -2.35
N LEU A 137 11.60 1.62 -3.57
CA LEU A 137 12.82 2.25 -4.04
C LEU A 137 12.50 3.65 -4.59
N LEU A 138 13.20 4.65 -4.08
CA LEU A 138 13.28 5.98 -4.66
C LEU A 138 14.46 6.01 -5.64
N LYS A 139 14.22 6.43 -6.88
CA LYS A 139 15.24 6.54 -7.93
C LYS A 139 15.07 7.86 -8.67
N ASP A 140 16.16 8.61 -8.84
CA ASP A 140 16.16 9.96 -9.41
C ASP A 140 15.18 10.92 -8.71
N GLY A 141 15.01 10.74 -7.39
CA GLY A 141 14.09 11.51 -6.57
C GLY A 141 12.60 11.26 -6.87
N ARG A 142 12.28 10.18 -7.59
CA ARG A 142 10.92 9.78 -7.94
C ARG A 142 10.63 8.36 -7.44
N PRO A 143 9.38 8.05 -7.05
CA PRO A 143 9.00 6.67 -6.80
C PRO A 143 9.21 5.83 -8.06
N ALA A 144 9.83 4.66 -7.93
CA ALA A 144 9.83 3.67 -9.01
C ALA A 144 8.37 3.26 -9.31
N LEU A 145 8.00 3.18 -10.60
CA LEU A 145 6.68 2.71 -11.01
C LEU A 145 6.76 1.24 -11.42
N ASP A 146 5.73 0.46 -11.09
CA ASP A 146 5.65 -0.93 -11.56
C ASP A 146 5.26 -0.95 -13.05
N PRO A 147 6.13 -1.40 -13.97
CA PRO A 147 5.82 -1.44 -15.40
C PRO A 147 4.67 -2.41 -15.71
N ALA A 148 4.49 -3.43 -14.86
CA ALA A 148 3.39 -4.36 -14.91
C ALA A 148 2.14 -3.86 -14.17
N GLY A 149 2.10 -2.61 -13.69
CA GLY A 149 0.95 -1.92 -13.11
C GLY A 149 0.45 -2.47 -11.77
N ALA A 150 -0.45 -1.76 -11.11
CA ALA A 150 -0.91 -2.11 -9.76
C ALA A 150 -1.53 -3.51 -9.69
N ARG A 151 -1.19 -4.28 -8.64
CA ARG A 151 -1.76 -5.60 -8.34
C ARG A 151 -2.86 -5.47 -7.28
N VAL A 152 -4.05 -5.99 -7.57
CA VAL A 152 -5.20 -6.06 -6.65
C VAL A 152 -5.58 -7.52 -6.46
N GLY A 153 -5.32 -8.08 -5.28
CA GLY A 153 -5.40 -9.53 -5.06
C GLY A 153 -4.51 -10.27 -6.07
N ASN A 154 -5.11 -11.18 -6.85
CA ASN A 154 -4.39 -11.94 -7.87
C ASN A 154 -4.40 -11.28 -9.26
N PHE A 155 -4.91 -10.05 -9.37
CA PHE A 155 -5.16 -9.39 -10.66
C PHE A 155 -4.20 -8.22 -10.89
N ARG A 156 -3.58 -8.16 -12.07
CA ARG A 156 -2.84 -6.98 -12.55
C ARG A 156 -3.80 -6.02 -13.26
N THR A 157 -3.73 -4.74 -12.92
CA THR A 157 -4.58 -3.68 -13.49
C THR A 157 -3.79 -2.80 -14.45
N MET A 158 -4.42 -2.03 -15.33
CA MET A 158 -3.72 -1.12 -16.25
C MET A 158 -3.22 0.18 -15.60
N VAL A 159 -3.47 0.36 -14.29
CA VAL A 159 -3.14 1.56 -13.54
C VAL A 159 -1.65 1.59 -13.24
N GLU A 160 -1.00 2.71 -13.55
CA GLU A 160 0.37 2.99 -13.12
C GLU A 160 0.35 3.29 -11.62
N ALA A 161 1.17 2.59 -10.86
CA ALA A 161 1.31 2.80 -9.43
C ALA A 161 2.76 2.61 -9.02
N VAL A 162 3.10 3.16 -7.86
CA VAL A 162 4.39 2.96 -7.23
C VAL A 162 4.68 1.47 -7.04
N ALA A 163 5.92 1.08 -7.34
CA ALA A 163 6.45 -0.24 -7.06
C ALA A 163 6.73 -0.34 -5.57
N VAL A 164 5.67 -0.62 -4.81
CA VAL A 164 5.72 -0.85 -3.37
C VAL A 164 5.57 -2.32 -3.08
N ARG A 165 6.40 -2.81 -2.16
CA ARG A 165 6.26 -4.12 -1.54
C ARG A 165 5.68 -3.91 -0.15
N THR A 166 4.63 -4.67 0.17
CA THR A 166 3.94 -4.58 1.46
C THR A 166 4.06 -5.93 2.18
N THR A 167 4.39 -5.90 3.46
CA THR A 167 4.29 -7.05 4.36
C THR A 167 3.30 -6.78 5.49
N GLY A 168 2.63 -7.82 5.98
CA GLY A 168 1.68 -7.77 7.11
C GLY A 168 2.36 -7.67 8.47
N LEU A 169 3.39 -6.85 8.56
CA LEU A 169 4.23 -6.65 9.72
C LEU A 169 4.16 -5.19 10.17
N GLY A 170 3.87 -4.95 11.44
CA GLY A 170 3.78 -3.64 12.04
C GLY A 170 3.64 -3.71 13.56
N GLY A 171 3.36 -2.58 14.20
CA GLY A 171 3.19 -2.51 15.66
C GLY A 171 2.08 -3.41 16.21
N ASP A 172 1.04 -3.66 15.42
CA ASP A 172 -0.18 -4.37 15.81
C ASP A 172 -0.21 -5.81 15.29
N SER A 173 0.92 -6.29 14.74
CA SER A 173 1.03 -7.67 14.25
C SER A 173 0.79 -8.67 15.37
N GLN A 174 -0.03 -9.68 15.07
CA GLN A 174 -0.30 -10.77 15.99
C GLN A 174 1.01 -11.50 16.33
N VAL A 175 1.28 -11.68 17.63
CA VAL A 175 2.39 -12.53 18.07
C VAL A 175 1.95 -14.00 18.07
N HIS A 176 2.66 -14.82 17.30
CA HIS A 176 2.49 -16.26 17.23
C HIS A 176 3.61 -16.95 18.00
N PHE A 177 3.23 -17.88 18.87
CA PHE A 177 4.16 -18.76 19.56
C PHE A 177 4.46 -19.95 18.65
N LEU A 178 5.74 -20.19 18.35
CA LEU A 178 6.17 -21.36 17.58
C LEU A 178 6.41 -22.52 18.56
N SER A 179 5.44 -23.44 18.62
CA SER A 179 5.51 -24.62 19.48
C SER A 179 6.25 -25.80 18.84
N GLU A 180 6.55 -25.73 17.54
CA GLU A 180 7.24 -26.79 16.80
C GLU A 180 8.76 -26.68 16.97
N GLY A 181 9.41 -27.79 17.35
CA GLY A 181 10.86 -27.87 17.58
C GLY A 181 11.31 -27.59 19.02
N LEU A 182 12.55 -27.97 19.34
CA LEU A 182 13.11 -27.89 20.70
C LEU A 182 13.50 -26.47 21.14
N LYS A 183 13.78 -25.58 20.18
CA LYS A 183 14.20 -24.19 20.47
C LYS A 183 13.01 -23.26 20.77
N GLY A 184 11.82 -23.56 20.25
CA GLY A 184 10.69 -22.63 20.25
C GLY A 184 11.00 -21.34 19.47
N GLY A 185 10.11 -20.35 19.56
CA GLY A 185 10.33 -19.03 18.97
C GLY A 185 9.05 -18.23 18.80
N LEU A 186 9.17 -17.10 18.11
CA LEU A 186 8.06 -16.22 17.80
C LEU A 186 7.98 -15.98 16.30
N HIS A 187 6.77 -15.79 15.79
CA HIS A 187 6.52 -15.25 14.45
C HIS A 187 5.49 -14.13 14.56
N LEU A 188 5.65 -13.06 13.78
CA LEU A 188 4.75 -11.91 13.82
C LEU A 188 3.94 -11.82 12.53
N GLY A 189 2.64 -11.59 12.69
CA GLY A 189 1.70 -11.43 11.57
C GLY A 189 1.29 -12.75 10.92
N PRO A 190 0.66 -12.73 9.73
CA PRO A 190 0.31 -11.53 8.95
C PRO A 190 -0.99 -10.86 9.43
N LYS A 191 -1.67 -11.45 10.43
CA LYS A 191 -2.88 -10.86 11.01
C LYS A 191 -2.51 -9.73 11.97
N ARG A 192 -3.42 -8.76 12.11
CA ARG A 192 -3.35 -7.72 13.14
C ARG A 192 -4.31 -8.00 14.29
N LEU A 193 -3.94 -7.56 15.49
CA LEU A 193 -4.80 -7.49 16.66
C LEU A 193 -4.83 -6.05 17.18
N VAL A 194 -5.82 -5.69 17.99
CA VAL A 194 -5.70 -4.47 18.79
C VAL A 194 -4.74 -4.74 19.95
N PRO A 195 -3.73 -3.87 20.18
CA PRO A 195 -2.86 -3.97 21.35
C PRO A 195 -3.66 -3.94 22.65
N ILE A 196 -3.30 -4.75 23.62
CA ILE A 196 -3.98 -4.76 24.93
C ILE A 196 -3.79 -3.44 25.67
N SER A 197 -2.62 -2.83 25.56
CA SER A 197 -2.33 -1.48 26.06
C SER A 197 -3.34 -0.44 25.58
N LEU A 198 -3.64 -0.41 24.28
CA LEU A 198 -4.66 0.49 23.70
C LEU A 198 -6.06 0.11 24.17
N LEU A 199 -6.37 -1.19 24.24
CA LEU A 199 -7.69 -1.65 24.66
C LEU A 199 -7.99 -1.25 26.10
N ALA A 200 -7.07 -1.51 27.03
CA ALA A 200 -7.23 -1.18 28.44
C ALA A 200 -7.28 0.33 28.69
N HIS A 201 -6.52 1.12 27.91
CA HIS A 201 -6.62 2.57 27.92
C HIS A 201 -8.04 3.08 27.58
N GLN A 202 -8.75 2.39 26.68
CA GLN A 202 -10.12 2.72 26.30
C GLN A 202 -11.17 2.10 27.25
N GLU A 203 -10.88 0.92 27.79
CA GLU A 203 -11.79 0.10 28.58
C GLU A 203 -11.07 -0.38 29.87
N PRO A 204 -11.05 0.43 30.96
CA PRO A 204 -10.29 0.11 32.17
C PRO A 204 -10.65 -1.23 32.84
N GLN A 205 -11.89 -1.70 32.66
CA GLN A 205 -12.38 -3.01 33.12
C GLN A 205 -11.56 -4.22 32.62
N ILE A 206 -10.72 -4.02 31.60
CA ILE A 206 -9.81 -5.06 31.10
C ILE A 206 -8.80 -5.49 32.17
N HIS A 207 -8.41 -4.61 33.11
CA HIS A 207 -7.49 -4.97 34.20
C HIS A 207 -8.06 -6.07 35.08
N ASP A 208 -9.33 -5.96 35.49
CA ASP A 208 -9.98 -6.94 36.37
C ASP A 208 -9.96 -8.35 35.77
N ILE A 209 -10.18 -8.43 34.46
CA ILE A 209 -10.18 -9.69 33.70
C ILE A 209 -8.75 -10.26 33.61
N LEU A 210 -7.75 -9.41 33.32
CA LEU A 210 -6.35 -9.85 33.27
C LEU A 210 -5.87 -10.34 34.64
N ASP A 211 -6.25 -9.67 35.72
CA ASP A 211 -5.91 -10.05 37.09
C ASP A 211 -6.59 -11.36 37.52
N GLU A 212 -7.82 -11.60 37.09
CA GLU A 212 -8.49 -12.90 37.25
C GLU A 212 -7.75 -14.02 36.51
N GLN A 213 -7.36 -13.79 35.25
CA GLN A 213 -6.60 -14.76 34.45
C GLN A 213 -5.22 -15.04 35.08
N LEU A 214 -4.54 -14.00 35.58
CA LEU A 214 -3.23 -14.15 36.22
C LEU A 214 -3.30 -14.97 37.52
N ARG A 215 -4.40 -14.89 38.26
CA ARG A 215 -4.61 -15.72 39.48
C ARG A 215 -4.83 -17.21 39.17
N THR A 216 -5.21 -17.55 37.94
CA THR A 216 -5.43 -18.95 37.55
C THR A 216 -4.08 -19.66 37.33
N SER A 217 -3.90 -20.85 37.92
CA SER A 217 -2.63 -21.59 37.88
C SER A 217 -2.33 -22.23 36.52
N ALA A 218 -3.37 -22.68 35.81
CA ALA A 218 -3.23 -23.31 34.50
C ALA A 218 -3.41 -22.27 33.38
N PRO A 219 -2.49 -22.18 32.40
CA PRO A 219 -2.64 -21.24 31.29
C PRO A 219 -3.80 -21.63 30.37
N GLY A 220 -4.68 -20.68 30.07
CA GLY A 220 -5.76 -20.83 29.10
C GLY A 220 -5.32 -20.55 27.67
N GLU A 221 -5.95 -21.22 26.70
CA GLU A 221 -5.65 -21.07 25.26
C GLU A 221 -5.84 -19.62 24.76
N TYR A 222 -6.82 -18.92 25.34
CA TYR A 222 -7.27 -17.58 24.95
C TYR A 222 -6.99 -16.50 26.00
N ASP A 223 -6.16 -16.78 27.00
CA ASP A 223 -5.80 -15.78 28.01
C ASP A 223 -5.12 -14.58 27.34
N GLY A 224 -5.40 -13.39 27.86
CA GLY A 224 -4.96 -12.12 27.30
C GLY A 224 -5.58 -11.78 25.94
N LYS A 225 -6.66 -12.45 25.51
CA LYS A 225 -7.37 -12.14 24.25
C LYS A 225 -8.81 -11.72 24.48
N PHE A 226 -9.23 -10.72 23.70
CA PHE A 226 -10.55 -10.11 23.80
C PHE A 226 -11.20 -9.95 22.43
N VAL A 227 -12.51 -9.77 22.41
CA VAL A 227 -13.28 -9.50 21.20
C VAL A 227 -14.38 -8.47 21.47
N ARG A 228 -14.58 -7.55 20.52
CA ARG A 228 -15.66 -6.56 20.54
C ARG A 228 -16.32 -6.36 19.18
N LEU A 229 -17.53 -5.83 19.20
CA LEU A 229 -18.33 -5.47 18.04
C LEU A 229 -17.94 -4.07 17.54
N ILE A 230 -17.65 -3.93 16.25
CA ILE A 230 -17.28 -2.66 15.61
C ILE A 230 -18.43 -2.09 14.79
N SER A 231 -19.10 -2.95 14.02
CA SER A 231 -20.19 -2.53 13.14
C SER A 231 -21.35 -3.51 13.22
N ASN A 232 -22.56 -2.97 13.02
CA ASN A 232 -23.76 -3.82 12.96
C ASN A 232 -23.73 -4.64 11.65
N PRO A 233 -24.05 -5.94 11.71
CA PRO A 233 -24.04 -6.79 10.52
C PRO A 233 -25.10 -6.36 9.51
N VAL A 234 -24.81 -6.56 8.23
CA VAL A 234 -25.84 -6.54 7.18
C VAL A 234 -26.42 -7.95 7.08
N GLU A 235 -27.71 -8.11 7.38
CA GLU A 235 -28.40 -9.38 7.67
C GLU A 235 -28.20 -10.48 6.61
N HIS A 236 -28.05 -10.13 5.33
CA HIS A 236 -28.08 -11.10 4.22
C HIS A 236 -26.76 -11.82 3.91
N SER A 237 -25.75 -11.75 4.78
CA SER A 237 -24.39 -12.24 4.43
C SER A 237 -23.82 -13.33 5.34
N LEU A 238 -24.46 -13.65 6.46
CA LEU A 238 -23.89 -14.47 7.54
C LEU A 238 -24.52 -15.87 7.60
N THR A 239 -23.71 -16.89 7.92
CA THR A 239 -24.24 -18.24 8.18
C THR A 239 -24.86 -18.32 9.58
N SER A 240 -25.69 -19.33 9.84
CA SER A 240 -26.28 -19.54 11.17
C SER A 240 -25.24 -19.65 12.29
N ARG A 241 -24.05 -20.20 11.97
CA ARG A 241 -22.93 -20.28 12.92
C ARG A 241 -22.31 -18.90 13.17
N ASP A 242 -22.13 -18.10 12.13
CA ASP A 242 -21.61 -16.73 12.26
C ASP A 242 -22.54 -15.90 13.15
N ILE A 243 -23.86 -16.05 12.98
CA ILE A 243 -24.88 -15.40 13.83
C ILE A 243 -24.76 -15.86 15.29
N LYS A 244 -24.58 -17.15 15.56
CA LYS A 244 -24.42 -17.69 16.93
C LYS A 244 -23.13 -17.23 17.61
N VAL A 245 -22.04 -17.02 16.87
CA VAL A 245 -20.82 -16.42 17.43
C VAL A 245 -21.06 -14.93 17.68
N LEU A 246 -21.63 -14.23 16.71
CA LEU A 246 -21.90 -12.79 16.79
C LEU A 246 -22.85 -12.43 17.95
N SER A 247 -23.84 -13.27 18.26
CA SER A 247 -24.78 -13.04 19.37
C SER A 247 -24.12 -13.04 20.76
N ARG A 248 -22.86 -13.49 20.86
CA ARG A 248 -22.06 -13.46 22.10
C ARG A 248 -21.07 -12.29 22.15
N ILE A 249 -20.95 -11.52 21.06
CA ILE A 249 -20.05 -10.37 20.96
C ILE A 249 -20.83 -9.09 21.24
N GLU A 250 -20.29 -8.23 22.10
CA GLU A 250 -20.88 -6.95 22.49
C GLU A 250 -19.97 -5.78 22.08
N ARG A 251 -20.47 -4.55 22.23
CA ARG A 251 -19.68 -3.34 21.97
C ARG A 251 -18.50 -3.20 22.93
N ASN A 252 -18.73 -3.55 24.21
CA ASN A 252 -17.66 -3.67 25.19
C ASN A 252 -16.92 -4.99 24.99
N SER A 253 -15.62 -4.96 25.23
CA SER A 253 -14.74 -6.08 24.99
C SER A 253 -14.99 -7.21 25.99
N LYS A 254 -15.09 -8.44 25.48
CA LYS A 254 -15.24 -9.65 26.29
C LYS A 254 -14.03 -10.57 26.15
N PRO A 255 -13.72 -11.38 27.18
CA PRO A 255 -12.69 -12.40 27.07
C PRO A 255 -13.05 -13.36 25.94
N LEU A 256 -12.09 -13.66 25.05
CA LEU A 256 -12.34 -14.49 23.86
C LEU A 256 -12.86 -15.89 24.23
N LYS A 257 -12.42 -16.43 25.37
CA LYS A 257 -12.90 -17.70 25.95
C LYS A 257 -14.42 -17.73 26.21
N SER A 258 -15.04 -16.59 26.51
CA SER A 258 -16.50 -16.50 26.73
C SER A 258 -17.30 -16.55 25.41
N VAL A 259 -16.65 -16.21 24.29
CA VAL A 259 -17.28 -16.13 22.98
C VAL A 259 -17.06 -17.40 22.17
N ILE A 260 -15.87 -18.01 22.22
CA ILE A 260 -15.56 -19.23 21.47
C ILE A 260 -15.77 -20.46 22.35
N GLN A 261 -16.75 -21.29 22.00
CA GLN A 261 -17.06 -22.53 22.72
C GLN A 261 -16.49 -23.78 22.03
N THR A 262 -16.28 -23.73 20.71
CA THR A 262 -15.72 -24.85 19.94
C THR A 262 -14.67 -24.38 18.95
N ARG A 263 -13.70 -25.23 18.60
CA ARG A 263 -12.66 -24.90 17.61
C ARG A 263 -13.22 -24.53 16.23
N ILE A 264 -14.39 -25.05 15.87
CA ILE A 264 -15.04 -24.76 14.59
C ILE A 264 -15.55 -23.31 14.54
N GLU A 265 -15.87 -22.70 15.68
CA GLU A 265 -16.34 -21.30 15.77
C GLU A 265 -15.23 -20.28 15.48
N ILE A 266 -13.95 -20.67 15.58
CA ILE A 266 -12.80 -19.81 15.25
C ILE A 266 -12.90 -19.28 13.81
N LYS A 267 -13.25 -20.15 12.85
CA LYS A 267 -13.42 -19.74 11.44
C LYS A 267 -14.57 -18.76 11.23
N SER A 268 -15.60 -18.84 12.08
CA SER A 268 -16.71 -17.87 12.07
C SER A 268 -16.26 -16.52 12.60
N LEU A 269 -15.51 -16.50 13.71
CA LEU A 269 -14.93 -15.26 14.23
C LEU A 269 -13.97 -14.61 13.22
N GLU A 270 -13.08 -15.38 12.59
CA GLU A 270 -12.17 -14.89 11.55
C GLU A 270 -12.91 -14.22 10.39
N ARG A 271 -14.08 -14.75 10.03
CA ARG A 271 -14.94 -14.19 8.99
C ARG A 271 -15.65 -12.91 9.44
N LEU A 272 -16.07 -12.83 10.70
CA LEU A 272 -16.63 -11.61 11.27
C LEU A 272 -15.57 -10.50 11.31
N VAL A 273 -14.33 -10.84 11.67
CA VAL A 273 -13.19 -9.91 11.68
C VAL A 273 -12.82 -9.45 10.27
N SER A 274 -12.72 -10.37 9.30
CA SER A 274 -12.38 -10.01 7.91
C SER A 274 -13.42 -9.14 7.21
N ARG A 275 -14.65 -9.14 7.73
CA ARG A 275 -15.75 -8.27 7.28
C ARG A 275 -15.87 -6.95 8.05
N GLY A 276 -14.99 -6.71 9.03
CA GLY A 276 -15.04 -5.51 9.87
C GLY A 276 -16.22 -5.44 10.84
N ILE A 277 -16.87 -6.57 11.12
CA ILE A 277 -17.99 -6.67 12.06
C ILE A 277 -17.46 -6.74 13.50
N ALA A 278 -16.42 -7.54 13.71
CA ALA A 278 -15.78 -7.71 15.01
C ALA A 278 -14.29 -7.36 14.95
N GLN A 279 -13.70 -7.09 16.11
CA GLN A 279 -12.28 -6.84 16.29
C GLN A 279 -11.76 -7.70 17.43
N VAL A 280 -10.56 -8.25 17.28
CA VAL A 280 -9.90 -9.07 18.29
C VAL A 280 -8.67 -8.34 18.80
N SER A 281 -8.47 -8.41 20.12
CA SER A 281 -7.33 -7.84 20.81
C SER A 281 -6.45 -8.94 21.40
N GLY A 282 -5.15 -8.68 21.53
CA GLY A 282 -4.17 -9.60 22.10
C GLY A 282 -2.77 -9.02 22.02
N VAL A 283 -1.77 -9.79 22.45
CA VAL A 283 -0.37 -9.34 22.48
C VAL A 283 0.16 -8.99 21.08
N THR A 284 0.79 -7.82 20.99
CA THR A 284 1.40 -7.23 19.79
C THR A 284 2.77 -6.61 20.09
N PRO A 285 3.60 -6.29 19.07
CA PRO A 285 4.81 -5.48 19.26
C PRO A 285 4.59 -4.11 19.92
N SER A 286 3.42 -3.50 19.73
CA SER A 286 3.02 -2.27 20.44
C SER A 286 2.96 -2.52 21.95
N ASP A 287 2.41 -3.64 22.42
CA ASP A 287 2.39 -4.00 23.84
C ASP A 287 3.82 -4.22 24.37
N ALA A 288 4.66 -4.94 23.62
CA ALA A 288 6.06 -5.15 24.00
C ALA A 288 6.82 -3.82 24.11
N SER A 289 6.52 -2.86 23.23
CA SER A 289 7.12 -1.52 23.26
C SER A 289 6.70 -0.72 24.50
N HIS A 290 5.48 -0.93 25.00
CA HIS A 290 5.00 -0.31 26.25
C HIS A 290 5.63 -0.93 27.49
N VAL A 291 5.78 -2.26 27.54
CA VAL A 291 6.50 -2.94 28.63
C VAL A 291 7.96 -2.46 28.71
N LEU A 292 8.62 -2.32 27.56
CA LEU A 292 10.00 -1.83 27.49
C LEU A 292 10.13 -0.31 27.65
N LYS A 293 9.01 0.41 27.82
CA LYS A 293 8.96 1.89 27.93
C LYS A 293 9.53 2.64 26.72
N ASN A 294 9.62 1.96 25.58
CA ASN A 294 9.91 2.59 24.28
C ASN A 294 8.72 3.44 23.82
N MET A 295 7.51 3.10 24.28
CA MET A 295 6.28 3.86 24.12
C MET A 295 5.56 3.95 25.46
N THR A 296 4.88 5.07 25.72
CA THR A 296 4.21 5.34 27.01
C THR A 296 2.82 5.96 26.82
N THR A 297 2.31 5.97 25.59
CA THR A 297 1.04 6.64 25.24
C THR A 297 -0.20 5.89 25.70
N TRP A 298 -0.10 4.57 25.91
CA TRP A 298 -1.20 3.70 26.33
C TRP A 298 -0.86 2.94 27.61
N ASP A 299 -1.75 2.03 28.02
CA ASP A 299 -1.64 1.33 29.30
C ASP A 299 -0.51 0.28 29.29
N GLY A 300 0.64 0.64 29.88
CA GLY A 300 1.80 -0.25 29.99
C GLY A 300 1.61 -1.39 30.99
N GLU A 301 0.81 -1.18 32.04
CA GLU A 301 0.55 -2.22 33.05
C GLU A 301 -0.31 -3.33 32.46
N ALA A 302 -1.35 -2.99 31.69
CA ALA A 302 -2.15 -3.97 30.96
C ALA A 302 -1.32 -4.78 29.95
N ALA A 303 -0.38 -4.12 29.25
CA ALA A 303 0.54 -4.80 28.35
C ALA A 303 1.43 -5.80 29.10
N GLU A 304 1.97 -5.42 30.26
CA GLU A 304 2.79 -6.31 31.10
C GLU A 304 2.00 -7.53 31.56
N LYS A 305 0.77 -7.34 32.04
CA LYS A 305 -0.13 -8.44 32.43
C LYS A 305 -0.42 -9.37 31.26
N ALA A 306 -0.74 -8.83 30.08
CA ALA A 306 -1.04 -9.62 28.89
C ALA A 306 0.17 -10.41 28.37
N ILE A 307 1.35 -9.80 28.35
CA ILE A 307 2.60 -10.46 27.94
C ILE A 307 2.98 -11.54 28.96
N THR A 308 2.78 -11.29 30.25
CA THR A 308 2.96 -12.31 31.30
C THR A 308 2.06 -13.52 31.05
N LEU A 309 0.77 -13.30 30.77
CA LEU A 309 -0.17 -14.38 30.44
C LEU A 309 0.25 -15.14 29.17
N PHE A 310 0.68 -14.42 28.13
CA PHE A 310 1.15 -15.02 26.90
C PHE A 310 2.41 -15.88 27.11
N GLY A 311 3.34 -15.41 27.97
CA GLY A 311 4.59 -16.07 28.32
C GLY A 311 4.44 -17.36 29.12
N ARG A 312 3.29 -17.60 29.77
CA ARG A 312 3.00 -18.85 30.50
C ARG A 312 2.94 -20.10 29.60
N ARG A 313 2.94 -19.92 28.27
CA ARG A 313 2.97 -21.01 27.29
C ARG A 313 4.34 -21.69 27.28
N ARG A 314 4.34 -23.01 27.11
CA ARG A 314 5.57 -23.82 27.09
C ARG A 314 5.94 -24.17 25.65
N LYS A 315 7.24 -24.18 25.35
CA LYS A 315 7.79 -24.70 24.09
C LYS A 315 7.71 -26.23 24.04
N GLY A 316 8.03 -26.83 22.89
CA GLY A 316 7.98 -28.28 22.71
C GLY A 316 8.82 -29.07 23.71
N SER A 317 9.86 -28.48 24.32
CA SER A 317 10.66 -29.11 25.38
C SER A 317 9.99 -29.12 26.76
N GLY A 318 8.89 -28.40 26.94
CA GLY A 318 8.19 -28.27 28.22
C GLY A 318 8.63 -27.07 29.06
N ASP A 319 9.68 -26.34 28.70
CA ASP A 319 10.07 -25.11 29.42
C ASP A 319 9.29 -23.89 28.91
N LEU A 320 9.35 -22.80 29.67
CA LEU A 320 8.89 -21.50 29.20
C LEU A 320 9.83 -20.99 28.09
N LEU A 321 9.33 -20.08 27.25
CA LEU A 321 10.17 -19.40 26.27
C LEU A 321 11.08 -18.36 26.94
N THR A 322 10.53 -17.64 27.92
CA THR A 322 11.23 -16.69 28.80
C THR A 322 10.58 -16.69 30.18
N GLU A 323 11.28 -16.14 31.18
CA GLU A 323 10.79 -16.09 32.56
C GLU A 323 10.01 -14.80 32.86
N THR A 324 10.37 -13.68 32.22
CA THR A 324 9.77 -12.36 32.49
C THR A 324 9.03 -11.80 31.27
N ALA A 325 8.08 -10.89 31.53
CA ALA A 325 7.41 -10.13 30.48
C ALA A 325 8.39 -9.20 29.73
N GLU A 326 9.40 -8.68 30.43
CA GLU A 326 10.43 -7.85 29.82
C GLU A 326 11.25 -8.63 28.79
N ASP A 327 11.72 -9.84 29.13
CA ASP A 327 12.49 -10.69 28.22
C ASP A 327 11.66 -11.10 27.00
N LEU A 328 10.39 -11.47 27.23
CA LEU A 328 9.48 -11.80 26.13
C LEU A 328 9.25 -10.59 25.22
N SER A 329 9.13 -9.40 25.81
CA SER A 329 9.00 -8.15 25.05
C SER A 329 10.24 -7.89 24.22
N ARG A 330 11.45 -8.08 24.77
CA ARG A 330 12.70 -7.98 24.00
C ARG A 330 12.74 -8.99 22.85
N MET A 331 12.26 -10.21 23.05
CA MET A 331 12.16 -11.22 21.99
C MET A 331 11.16 -10.83 20.89
N ILE A 332 9.99 -10.29 21.25
CA ILE A 332 9.00 -9.80 20.28
C ILE A 332 9.60 -8.69 19.42
N ILE A 333 10.25 -7.71 20.04
CA ILE A 333 10.88 -6.58 19.33
C ILE A 333 12.05 -7.05 18.46
N ALA A 334 12.90 -7.95 18.96
CA ALA A 334 13.99 -8.52 18.17
C ALA A 334 13.46 -9.29 16.94
N GLN A 335 12.34 -10.01 17.09
CA GLN A 335 11.69 -10.69 15.98
C GLN A 335 11.09 -9.72 14.95
N LEU A 336 10.51 -8.60 15.41
CA LEU A 336 10.07 -7.51 14.53
C LEU A 336 11.24 -6.94 13.73
N HIS A 337 12.33 -6.60 14.40
CA HIS A 337 13.54 -6.08 13.73
C HIS A 337 14.06 -7.06 12.67
N ARG A 338 14.15 -8.34 13.01
CA ARG A 338 14.61 -9.39 12.09
C ARG A 338 13.70 -9.51 10.87
N GLN A 339 12.38 -9.60 11.05
CA GLN A 339 11.45 -9.74 9.93
C GLN A 339 11.43 -8.49 9.03
N THR A 340 11.53 -7.29 9.62
CA THR A 340 11.62 -6.05 8.85
C THR A 340 12.94 -5.95 8.07
N ALA A 341 14.07 -6.32 8.68
CA ALA A 341 15.37 -6.34 8.02
C ALA A 341 15.39 -7.31 6.83
N LEU A 342 14.86 -8.53 7.02
CA LEU A 342 14.72 -9.51 5.94
C LEU A 342 13.85 -8.98 4.80
N PHE A 343 12.74 -8.30 5.13
CA PHE A 343 11.86 -7.74 4.12
C PHE A 343 12.49 -6.57 3.33
N LEU A 344 13.32 -5.75 3.97
CA LEU A 344 14.12 -4.73 3.30
C LEU A 344 15.14 -5.35 2.34
N LEU A 345 15.81 -6.42 2.77
CA LEU A 345 16.76 -7.16 1.93
C LEU A 345 16.08 -7.85 0.74
N GLU A 346 14.93 -8.48 0.97
CA GLU A 346 14.10 -9.06 -0.10
C GLU A 346 13.70 -7.98 -1.10
N SER A 347 13.28 -6.81 -0.61
CA SER A 347 12.94 -5.67 -1.46
C SER A 347 14.14 -5.19 -2.27
N ALA A 348 15.34 -5.19 -1.69
CA ALA A 348 16.57 -4.82 -2.38
C ALA A 348 16.98 -5.84 -3.44
N PHE A 349 16.96 -7.14 -3.13
CA PHE A 349 17.26 -8.19 -4.10
C PHE A 349 16.30 -8.22 -5.27
N HIS A 350 15.06 -7.75 -5.10
CA HIS A 350 14.14 -7.63 -6.23
C HIS A 350 14.52 -6.51 -7.21
N GLU A 351 15.26 -5.50 -6.77
CA GLU A 351 15.75 -4.41 -7.63
C GLU A 351 17.09 -4.76 -8.29
N GLU A 352 17.67 -5.92 -7.97
CA GLU A 352 18.94 -6.41 -8.52
C GLU A 352 18.71 -7.36 -9.70
N ASP A 353 19.09 -6.94 -10.91
CA ASP A 353 18.98 -7.78 -12.12
C ASP A 353 20.06 -8.89 -12.22
N LYS A 354 21.04 -8.89 -11.31
CA LYS A 354 22.21 -9.79 -11.38
C LYS A 354 21.92 -11.22 -10.91
N PHE A 355 20.95 -11.40 -10.03
CA PHE A 355 20.70 -12.69 -9.39
C PHE A 355 19.53 -13.42 -10.06
N ASN A 356 19.71 -14.72 -10.31
CA ASN A 356 18.69 -15.55 -10.98
C ASN A 356 17.80 -16.32 -9.98
N GLN A 357 18.03 -16.15 -8.68
CA GLN A 357 17.27 -16.79 -7.60
C GLN A 357 16.14 -15.87 -7.12
N PRO A 358 15.07 -16.42 -6.53
CA PRO A 358 14.04 -15.63 -5.86
C PRO A 358 14.62 -14.72 -4.77
N ALA A 359 14.18 -13.47 -4.72
CA ALA A 359 14.65 -12.48 -3.75
C ALA A 359 14.49 -12.95 -2.28
N GLU A 360 13.41 -13.67 -1.98
CA GLU A 360 13.15 -14.24 -0.66
C GLU A 360 14.24 -15.26 -0.26
N GLU A 361 14.67 -16.13 -1.18
CA GLU A 361 15.71 -17.13 -0.93
C GLU A 361 17.09 -16.46 -0.71
N LEU A 362 17.37 -15.39 -1.46
CA LEU A 362 18.59 -14.60 -1.31
C LEU A 362 18.62 -13.88 0.04
N ALA A 363 17.52 -13.22 0.41
CA ALA A 363 17.40 -12.50 1.69
C ALA A 363 17.48 -13.45 2.90
N ASN A 364 16.89 -14.64 2.81
CA ASN A 364 16.90 -15.65 3.87
C ASN A 364 18.13 -16.58 3.86
N ASN A 365 19.11 -16.34 2.98
CA ASN A 365 20.29 -17.18 2.88
C ASN A 365 21.11 -17.15 4.19
N ILE A 366 21.60 -18.31 4.63
CA ILE A 366 22.39 -18.42 5.86
C ILE A 366 23.64 -17.52 5.83
N LEU A 367 24.32 -17.41 4.68
CA LEU A 367 25.49 -16.54 4.54
C LEU A 367 25.10 -15.07 4.65
N MET A 368 23.90 -14.70 4.18
CA MET A 368 23.39 -13.35 4.35
C MET A 368 23.22 -13.04 5.84
N PHE A 369 22.57 -13.93 6.60
CA PHE A 369 22.34 -13.74 8.02
C PHE A 369 23.64 -13.74 8.85
N GLU A 370 24.54 -14.70 8.62
CA GLU A 370 25.87 -14.76 9.27
C GLU A 370 26.70 -13.52 8.94
N GLY A 371 26.57 -12.98 7.72
CA GLY A 371 27.21 -11.74 7.33
C GLY A 371 26.69 -10.53 8.10
N LEU A 372 25.38 -10.41 8.33
CA LEU A 372 24.76 -9.29 9.07
C LEU A 372 25.23 -9.27 10.52
N THR A 373 25.40 -10.45 11.13
CA THR A 373 25.95 -10.58 12.49
C THR A 373 27.48 -10.47 12.56
N GLY A 374 28.15 -10.30 11.42
CA GLY A 374 29.57 -10.01 11.34
C GLY A 374 30.47 -11.24 11.52
N HIS A 375 30.08 -12.40 10.97
CA HIS A 375 30.81 -13.65 11.06
C HIS A 375 32.30 -13.51 10.69
N LYS A 376 33.18 -13.82 11.65
CA LYS A 376 34.65 -13.78 11.52
C LYS A 376 35.26 -15.00 12.21
N ASN A 377 35.67 -15.99 11.42
CA ASN A 377 36.47 -17.14 11.87
C ASN A 377 37.46 -17.53 10.76
N ILE A 378 37.48 -18.78 10.30
CA ILE A 378 38.25 -19.23 9.12
C ILE A 378 37.80 -18.48 7.87
N VAL A 379 36.49 -18.24 7.74
CA VAL A 379 35.88 -17.42 6.69
C VAL A 379 35.38 -16.13 7.31
N LYS A 380 35.53 -15.02 6.56
CA LYS A 380 34.92 -13.73 6.88
C LYS A 380 33.76 -13.48 5.92
N ILE A 381 32.58 -13.22 6.45
CA ILE A 381 31.40 -12.83 5.68
C ILE A 381 30.90 -11.51 6.24
N ASP A 382 30.71 -10.54 5.35
CA ASP A 382 30.25 -9.20 5.71
C ASP A 382 29.20 -8.77 4.71
N THR A 383 27.96 -8.65 5.19
CA THR A 383 26.79 -8.29 4.38
C THR A 383 26.03 -7.15 5.04
N GLY A 384 25.23 -6.45 4.23
CA GLY A 384 24.43 -5.31 4.63
C GLY A 384 23.64 -4.73 3.45
N LEU A 385 22.87 -3.69 3.71
CA LEU A 385 22.15 -2.93 2.68
C LEU A 385 22.98 -1.72 2.26
N ASN A 386 23.32 -1.62 0.97
CA ASN A 386 24.22 -0.57 0.48
C ASN A 386 23.56 0.82 0.35
N LEU A 387 22.22 0.88 0.28
CA LEU A 387 21.49 2.13 0.12
C LEU A 387 20.92 2.61 1.46
N PRO A 388 20.81 3.93 1.67
CA PRO A 388 20.14 4.48 2.85
C PRO A 388 18.65 4.13 2.81
N VAL A 389 18.04 4.12 4.00
CA VAL A 389 16.60 3.89 4.17
C VAL A 389 15.98 5.06 4.90
N VAL A 390 14.97 5.69 4.30
CA VAL A 390 14.11 6.67 4.98
C VAL A 390 13.04 5.92 5.77
N ALA A 391 13.12 6.02 7.08
CA ALA A 391 12.24 5.34 8.03
C ALA A 391 11.03 6.20 8.39
N LEU A 392 9.84 5.77 7.96
CA LEU A 392 8.57 6.46 8.15
C LEU A 392 7.60 5.67 9.04
N GLY A 393 6.59 6.37 9.55
CA GLY A 393 5.54 5.81 10.40
C GLY A 393 5.71 6.18 11.87
N ALA A 394 4.60 6.13 12.62
CA ALA A 394 4.55 6.59 14.01
C ALA A 394 5.50 5.83 14.95
N SER A 395 5.80 4.56 14.65
CA SER A 395 6.70 3.71 15.41
C SER A 395 8.11 3.64 14.83
N SER A 396 8.42 4.43 13.78
CA SER A 396 9.68 4.30 13.06
C SER A 396 10.90 4.59 13.95
N GLY A 397 10.81 5.61 14.80
CA GLY A 397 11.86 5.97 15.75
C GLY A 397 12.16 4.89 16.80
N SER A 398 11.20 4.02 17.10
CA SER A 398 11.37 2.94 18.08
C SER A 398 12.04 1.70 17.49
N TYR A 399 11.94 1.48 16.18
CA TYR A 399 12.36 0.23 15.53
C TYR A 399 13.54 0.38 14.59
N TYR A 400 13.56 1.42 13.75
CA TYR A 400 14.56 1.50 12.67
C TYR A 400 16.00 1.72 13.09
N PRO A 401 16.35 2.39 14.21
CA PRO A 401 17.75 2.47 14.62
C PRO A 401 18.42 1.09 14.75
N ALA A 402 17.77 0.16 15.46
CA ALA A 402 18.28 -1.21 15.64
C ALA A 402 18.24 -2.03 14.32
N ILE A 403 17.28 -1.75 13.44
CA ILE A 403 17.24 -2.36 12.10
C ILE A 403 18.40 -1.85 11.23
N GLY A 404 18.75 -0.58 11.34
CA GLY A 404 19.91 0.04 10.65
C GLY A 404 21.22 -0.58 11.10
N ASP A 405 21.40 -0.75 12.40
CA ASP A 405 22.56 -1.44 12.97
C ASP A 405 22.66 -2.88 12.42
N LEU A 406 21.55 -3.61 12.37
CA LEU A 406 21.50 -4.96 11.84
C LEU A 406 21.82 -5.02 10.35
N LEU A 407 21.28 -4.09 9.56
CA LEU A 407 21.49 -4.00 8.12
C LEU A 407 22.80 -3.31 7.72
N LYS A 408 23.53 -2.74 8.67
CA LYS A 408 24.73 -1.93 8.46
C LYS A 408 24.52 -0.84 7.40
N CYS A 409 23.37 -0.17 7.47
CA CYS A 409 22.99 0.87 6.52
C CYS A 409 22.53 2.14 7.23
N ASP A 410 22.61 3.26 6.51
CA ASP A 410 22.18 4.56 7.04
C ASP A 410 20.66 4.62 7.12
N MET A 411 20.15 4.88 8.34
CA MET A 411 18.73 5.03 8.64
C MET A 411 18.40 6.51 8.81
N ILE A 412 17.73 7.07 7.81
CA ILE A 412 17.29 8.46 7.82
C ILE A 412 15.93 8.53 8.51
N LEU A 413 15.89 9.12 9.70
CA LEU A 413 14.68 9.37 10.48
C LEU A 413 14.31 10.85 10.36
N PRO A 414 13.51 11.26 9.35
CA PRO A 414 13.14 12.65 9.18
C PRO A 414 12.26 13.13 10.34
N LYS A 415 12.34 14.42 10.64
CA LYS A 415 11.38 15.08 11.52
C LYS A 415 9.97 14.92 10.92
N HIS A 416 8.99 14.54 11.75
CA HIS A 416 7.60 14.27 11.32
C HIS A 416 7.41 12.99 10.48
N SER A 417 8.25 11.97 10.68
CA SER A 417 8.11 10.65 10.06
C SER A 417 6.74 9.99 10.29
N ASP A 418 6.06 10.33 11.39
CA ASP A 418 4.75 9.84 11.82
C ASP A 418 3.59 10.32 10.93
N VAL A 419 3.77 11.42 10.21
CA VAL A 419 2.75 12.04 9.33
C VAL A 419 3.23 12.24 7.90
N ALA A 420 4.21 11.42 7.47
CA ALA A 420 4.85 11.53 6.16
C ALA A 420 3.86 11.43 4.98
N ASN A 421 2.82 10.60 5.10
CA ASN A 421 1.77 10.48 4.10
C ASN A 421 0.97 11.79 3.93
N ALA A 422 0.65 12.48 5.02
CA ALA A 422 -0.05 13.75 5.01
C ALA A 422 0.83 14.86 4.42
N ILE A 423 2.12 14.87 4.78
CA ILE A 423 3.10 15.77 4.16
C ILE A 423 3.16 15.51 2.65
N GLY A 424 3.27 14.25 2.24
CA GLY A 424 3.26 13.83 0.84
C GLY A 424 2.03 14.29 0.07
N ALA A 425 0.85 14.18 0.67
CA ALA A 425 -0.40 14.65 0.09
C ALA A 425 -0.41 16.18 -0.10
N VAL A 426 0.18 16.94 0.82
CA VAL A 426 0.25 18.41 0.75
C VAL A 426 1.28 18.89 -0.28
N VAL A 427 2.46 18.26 -0.34
CA VAL A 427 3.55 18.65 -1.25
C VAL A 427 3.43 18.04 -2.65
N GLY A 428 2.49 17.11 -2.81
CA GLY A 428 2.15 16.47 -4.08
C GLY A 428 1.83 17.49 -5.17
N ARG A 429 2.05 17.07 -6.42
CA ARG A 429 1.77 17.89 -7.60
C ARG A 429 0.72 17.24 -8.46
N ILE A 430 -0.12 18.05 -9.08
CA ILE A 430 -1.00 17.57 -10.14
C ILE A 430 -0.11 17.20 -11.31
N THR A 431 -0.19 15.96 -11.78
CA THR A 431 0.64 15.47 -12.89
C THR A 431 -0.22 14.70 -13.87
N MET A 432 -0.28 15.22 -15.10
CA MET A 432 -1.04 14.64 -16.21
C MET A 432 -0.11 14.09 -17.25
N ARG A 433 -0.19 12.76 -17.46
CA ARG A 433 0.55 12.07 -18.50
C ARG A 433 -0.39 11.70 -19.65
N VAL A 434 -0.02 12.08 -20.86
CA VAL A 434 -0.75 11.74 -22.09
C VAL A 434 0.22 11.11 -23.07
N GLN A 435 -0.19 9.98 -23.65
CA GLN A 435 0.62 9.24 -24.59
C GLN A 435 -0.09 9.12 -25.93
N GLY A 436 0.70 9.12 -27.01
CA GLY A 436 0.24 8.82 -28.36
C GLY A 436 1.28 7.99 -29.12
N SER A 437 0.88 7.45 -30.27
CA SER A 437 1.75 6.60 -31.08
C SER A 437 1.68 6.94 -32.56
N ILE A 438 2.79 6.65 -33.24
CA ILE A 438 2.97 6.75 -34.67
C ILE A 438 3.40 5.37 -35.18
N THR A 439 2.77 4.91 -36.25
CA THR A 439 3.11 3.64 -36.92
C THR A 439 3.46 3.91 -38.38
N SER A 440 4.28 3.05 -38.99
CA SER A 440 4.59 3.14 -40.43
C SER A 440 3.92 1.99 -41.20
N PRO A 441 2.73 2.20 -41.80
CA PRO A 441 2.03 1.17 -42.57
C PRO A 441 2.72 0.82 -43.90
N SER A 442 3.45 1.76 -44.50
CA SER A 442 4.24 1.57 -45.71
C SER A 442 5.45 2.51 -45.67
N GLU A 443 6.51 2.19 -46.42
CA GLU A 443 7.70 3.05 -46.48
C GLU A 443 7.33 4.48 -46.91
N GLY A 444 7.85 5.47 -46.18
CA GLY A 444 7.56 6.89 -46.41
C GLY A 444 6.20 7.37 -45.89
N GLN A 445 5.37 6.51 -45.29
CA GLN A 445 4.09 6.89 -44.69
C GLN A 445 4.13 6.74 -43.17
N PHE A 446 3.82 7.81 -42.45
CA PHE A 446 3.79 7.87 -40.99
C PHE A 446 2.36 8.16 -40.52
N ARG A 447 1.74 7.19 -39.86
CA ARG A 447 0.36 7.27 -39.36
C ARG A 447 0.34 7.64 -37.90
N VAL A 448 -0.16 8.83 -37.59
CA VAL A 448 -0.41 9.30 -36.23
C VAL A 448 -1.81 8.87 -35.79
N HIS A 449 -1.92 8.25 -34.62
CA HIS A 449 -3.21 7.78 -34.07
C HIS A 449 -3.83 8.83 -33.14
N PHE A 450 -4.72 9.67 -33.66
CA PHE A 450 -5.48 10.62 -32.85
C PHE A 450 -6.78 9.99 -32.30
N PRO A 451 -7.36 10.53 -31.21
CA PRO A 451 -8.63 10.03 -30.67
C PRO A 451 -9.81 10.08 -31.65
N HIS A 452 -9.78 11.01 -32.61
CA HIS A 452 -10.82 11.19 -33.63
C HIS A 452 -10.55 10.37 -34.91
N GLY A 453 -9.47 9.60 -34.93
CA GLY A 453 -9.07 8.77 -36.06
C GLY A 453 -7.59 8.96 -36.45
N PRO A 454 -7.01 8.00 -37.18
CA PRO A 454 -5.65 8.10 -37.65
C PRO A 454 -5.50 9.15 -38.77
N LYS A 455 -4.31 9.78 -38.84
CA LYS A 455 -3.93 10.70 -39.92
C LYS A 455 -2.54 10.36 -40.44
N ASP A 456 -2.39 10.34 -41.76
CA ASP A 456 -1.15 9.98 -42.42
C ASP A 456 -0.31 11.21 -42.82
N PHE A 457 1.00 11.07 -42.73
CA PHE A 457 2.00 12.08 -43.06
C PHE A 457 3.09 11.44 -43.93
N LEU A 458 3.68 12.23 -44.83
CA LEU A 458 4.77 11.77 -45.72
C LEU A 458 6.17 12.05 -45.15
N ASN A 459 6.26 12.66 -43.97
CA ASN A 459 7.51 13.08 -43.35
C ASN A 459 7.48 12.76 -41.85
N GLU A 460 8.54 12.10 -41.37
CA GLU A 460 8.69 11.63 -39.98
C GLU A 460 8.61 12.80 -38.99
N GLU A 461 9.36 13.88 -39.23
CA GLU A 461 9.41 15.05 -38.34
C GLU A 461 8.04 15.74 -38.27
N LYS A 462 7.35 15.91 -39.39
CA LYS A 462 5.99 16.49 -39.40
C LYS A 462 5.00 15.63 -38.60
N ALA A 463 5.11 14.30 -38.68
CA ALA A 463 4.28 13.39 -37.90
C ALA A 463 4.57 13.51 -36.40
N LEU A 464 5.86 13.53 -36.02
CA LEU A 464 6.31 13.70 -34.64
C LEU A 464 5.87 15.03 -34.04
N THR A 465 6.12 16.15 -34.73
CA THR A 465 5.72 17.49 -34.29
C THR A 465 4.19 17.61 -34.19
N SER A 466 3.45 17.06 -35.15
CA SER A 466 1.98 17.09 -35.10
C SER A 466 1.44 16.31 -33.91
N LEU A 467 2.03 15.16 -33.57
CA LEU A 467 1.63 14.40 -32.39
C LEU A 467 2.04 15.10 -31.10
N GLU A 468 3.25 15.63 -31.03
CA GLU A 468 3.77 16.33 -29.85
C GLU A 468 2.93 17.55 -29.48
N ASN A 469 2.61 18.41 -30.45
CA ASN A 469 1.76 19.58 -30.22
C ASN A 469 0.38 19.17 -29.68
N PHE A 470 -0.23 18.16 -30.29
CA PHE A 470 -1.51 17.64 -29.81
C PHE A 470 -1.43 17.09 -28.37
N LEU A 471 -0.36 16.38 -28.03
CA LEU A 471 -0.17 15.83 -26.69
C LEU A 471 0.14 16.91 -25.66
N LEU A 472 0.91 17.95 -26.03
CA LEU A 472 1.18 19.12 -25.19
C LEU A 472 -0.11 19.86 -24.84
N ASP A 473 -0.90 20.24 -25.84
CA ASP A 473 -2.18 20.92 -25.62
C ASP A 473 -3.09 20.09 -24.73
N LYS A 474 -3.19 18.79 -25.01
CA LYS A 474 -4.02 17.87 -24.24
C LYS A 474 -3.54 17.70 -22.79
N ALA A 475 -2.23 17.59 -22.56
CA ALA A 475 -1.67 17.42 -21.22
C ALA A 475 -1.84 18.70 -20.38
N ILE A 476 -1.58 19.87 -20.98
CA ILE A 476 -1.75 21.17 -20.33
C ILE A 476 -3.23 21.40 -20.00
N ASN A 477 -4.15 21.19 -20.95
CA ASN A 477 -5.57 21.39 -20.72
C ASN A 477 -6.12 20.47 -19.63
N LYS A 478 -5.66 19.21 -19.57
CA LYS A 478 -6.01 18.31 -18.47
C LYS A 478 -5.47 18.80 -17.14
N ALA A 479 -4.19 19.18 -17.07
CA ALA A 479 -3.59 19.67 -15.83
C ALA A 479 -4.32 20.93 -15.31
N ARG A 480 -4.63 21.89 -16.19
CA ARG A 480 -5.45 23.06 -15.84
C ARG A 480 -6.86 22.68 -15.39
N GLY A 481 -7.51 21.75 -16.10
CA GLY A 481 -8.84 21.26 -15.76
C GLY A 481 -8.91 20.62 -14.37
N SER A 482 -7.82 20.03 -13.90
CA SER A 482 -7.67 19.49 -12.54
C SER A 482 -7.23 20.52 -11.49
N GLY A 483 -7.11 21.79 -11.87
CA GLY A 483 -6.76 22.89 -10.98
C GLY A 483 -5.26 23.17 -10.83
N ALA A 484 -4.43 22.74 -11.79
CA ALA A 484 -2.99 23.00 -11.75
C ALA A 484 -2.63 24.43 -12.23
N GLU A 485 -1.79 25.11 -11.44
CA GLU A 485 -1.11 26.36 -11.77
C GLU A 485 0.39 26.12 -12.00
N ASP A 486 1.09 27.08 -12.62
CA ASP A 486 2.53 27.03 -12.93
C ASP A 486 2.97 25.72 -13.61
N ILE A 487 2.24 25.35 -14.66
CA ILE A 487 2.41 24.07 -15.34
C ILE A 487 3.76 24.03 -16.07
N VAL A 488 4.54 23.01 -15.75
CA VAL A 488 5.78 22.63 -16.45
C VAL A 488 5.53 21.37 -17.25
N THR A 489 6.01 21.33 -18.49
CA THR A 489 5.87 20.16 -19.38
C THR A 489 7.20 19.46 -19.63
N LYS A 490 7.16 18.13 -19.71
CA LYS A 490 8.28 17.29 -20.19
C LYS A 490 7.79 16.39 -21.31
N VAL A 491 8.60 16.23 -22.35
CA VAL A 491 8.31 15.35 -23.49
C VAL A 491 9.32 14.22 -23.54
N PHE A 492 8.83 13.00 -23.65
CA PHE A 492 9.62 11.79 -23.82
C PHE A 492 9.29 11.16 -25.18
N ARG A 493 10.32 10.86 -25.96
CA ARG A 493 10.20 10.25 -27.29
C ARG A 493 10.89 8.88 -27.28
N ASP A 494 10.12 7.82 -27.49
CA ASP A 494 10.65 6.48 -27.74
C ASP A 494 10.43 6.14 -29.22
N ILE A 495 11.51 6.12 -30.00
CA ILE A 495 11.47 5.92 -31.45
C ILE A 495 12.21 4.64 -31.79
N LYS A 496 11.49 3.64 -32.28
CA LYS A 496 12.06 2.37 -32.72
C LYS A 496 12.35 2.40 -34.20
N LYS A 497 13.62 2.20 -34.55
CA LYS A 497 14.09 2.06 -35.93
C LYS A 497 14.74 0.69 -36.12
N ALA A 498 14.35 -0.02 -37.17
CA ALA A 498 14.97 -1.28 -37.58
C ALA A 498 16.06 -1.00 -38.63
N LYS A 499 17.10 -1.83 -38.66
CA LYS A 499 18.15 -1.74 -39.67
C LYS A 499 17.89 -2.79 -40.76
N ALA A 500 17.60 -2.35 -41.98
CA ALA A 500 17.42 -3.21 -43.14
C ALA A 500 18.33 -2.69 -44.26
N GLU A 501 19.18 -3.55 -44.84
CA GLU A 501 20.01 -3.25 -46.02
C GLU A 501 20.75 -1.89 -45.95
N ALA A 502 21.41 -1.63 -44.81
CA ALA A 502 22.13 -0.38 -44.50
C ALA A 502 21.28 0.90 -44.33
N ARG A 503 19.94 0.82 -44.34
CA ARG A 503 19.02 1.92 -44.04
C ARG A 503 18.31 1.74 -42.70
N HIS A 504 18.04 2.84 -42.02
CA HIS A 504 17.23 2.86 -40.81
C HIS A 504 15.75 3.06 -41.18
N VAL A 505 14.93 2.04 -40.98
CA VAL A 505 13.50 2.06 -41.26
C VAL A 505 12.74 2.36 -39.97
N PHE A 506 11.88 3.37 -40.00
CA PHE A 506 10.99 3.69 -38.89
C PHE A 506 9.98 2.57 -38.69
N VAL A 507 9.88 2.04 -37.46
CA VAL A 507 8.92 0.99 -37.11
C VAL A 507 7.73 1.63 -36.39
N GLU A 508 8.00 2.24 -35.25
CA GLU A 508 7.01 2.92 -34.42
C GLU A 508 7.67 4.03 -33.60
N ALA A 509 6.87 5.04 -33.24
CA ALA A 509 7.23 5.98 -32.19
C ALA A 509 6.12 6.10 -31.17
N ILE A 510 6.51 6.19 -29.91
CA ILE A 510 5.62 6.47 -28.78
C ILE A 510 6.08 7.77 -28.15
N LEU A 511 5.18 8.75 -28.13
CA LEU A 511 5.42 10.05 -27.50
C LEU A 511 4.62 10.11 -26.21
N THR A 512 5.27 10.52 -25.13
CA THR A 512 4.65 10.71 -23.83
C THR A 512 4.92 12.13 -23.36
N VAL A 513 3.87 12.88 -23.08
CA VAL A 513 3.95 14.23 -22.53
C VAL A 513 3.44 14.20 -21.08
N GLU A 514 4.23 14.77 -20.18
CA GLU A 514 3.91 14.95 -18.77
C GLU A 514 3.76 16.46 -18.50
N ALA A 515 2.59 16.89 -18.03
CA ALA A 515 2.34 18.24 -17.57
C ALA A 515 2.15 18.22 -16.05
N SER A 516 2.91 19.03 -15.31
CA SER A 516 2.88 19.04 -13.84
C SER A 516 2.82 20.44 -13.25
N GLY A 517 1.92 20.66 -12.29
CA GLY A 517 1.72 21.95 -11.62
C GLY A 517 1.28 21.78 -10.17
N ARG A 518 1.14 22.87 -9.43
CA ARG A 518 0.61 22.84 -8.07
C ARG A 518 -0.90 23.09 -8.09
N PRO A 519 -1.68 22.50 -7.18
CA PRO A 519 -3.08 22.88 -7.03
C PRO A 519 -3.19 24.37 -6.72
N ARG A 520 -4.20 25.03 -7.29
CA ARG A 520 -4.56 26.40 -6.94
C ARG A 520 -4.84 26.48 -5.45
N ILE A 521 -4.01 27.21 -4.71
CA ILE A 521 -4.32 27.63 -3.34
C ILE A 521 -5.37 28.73 -3.50
N SER A 522 -6.48 28.65 -2.75
CA SER A 522 -7.69 29.49 -2.88
C SER A 522 -7.43 30.93 -3.36
N GLU A 523 -8.40 31.52 -4.09
CA GLU A 523 -8.36 32.93 -4.46
C GLU A 523 -7.96 33.79 -3.26
N LYS A 524 -6.97 34.67 -3.45
CA LYS A 524 -6.75 35.79 -2.53
C LYS A 524 -8.08 36.53 -2.47
N ILE A 525 -8.77 36.40 -1.33
CA ILE A 525 -9.97 37.18 -0.99
C ILE A 525 -9.60 38.67 -1.03
#